data_AF-C0P3E3-F1
#
_entry.id   AF-C0P3E3-F1
#
_cell.length_a   1.000
_cell.length_b   1.000
_cell.length_c   1.000
_cell.angle_alpha   90.00
_cell.angle_beta   90.00
_cell.angle_gamma   90.00
#
_symmetry.space_group_name_H-M   'P 1'
#
loop_
_entity.id
_entity.type
_entity.pdbx_description
1 polymer ?
#
loop_
_entity_poly.entity_id
_entity_poly.type
_entity_poly.pdbx_seq_one_letter_code
_entity_poly.pdbx_strand_id
1 'polypeptide(L)'
;MRVPRKCTERCYLNRVLPALLKKHVIRLTKFDYRLANRLQTDLQKLRCRVNYHALRFTAPIQEMGEKLIQRMRERSMYFIALHLRFEPDMLAFSGCYYGGGEKERRELGAIRKRWKGLHPNPEKGRRQGRCPLTPEEVGLMLRALGYRKDVHIYVASGEIYGGARTLAPLKALFPNLHTKETISSKEELAPFSKYSSRMAALDFIVCDESDAFVANNNGNMAKILAGRRYPLLLCHQWFITCPDHISCPLQEILWAQENDPTKCQKALSLIFEQRKHVVGCILLKSTHGSERIYGRAQRAEAREGRVS
;
A
#
# COMPACT_ATOMS: atom_id res chain seq x y z
N MET A 1 22.90 18.67 -14.21
CA MET A 1 21.90 19.09 -15.24
C MET A 1 20.48 18.92 -14.71
N ARG A 2 19.56 19.79 -15.15
CA ARG A 2 18.12 19.67 -14.91
C ARG A 2 17.48 18.94 -16.08
N VAL A 3 16.74 17.86 -15.79
CA VAL A 3 15.97 17.09 -16.78
C VAL A 3 14.50 17.31 -16.47
N PRO A 4 13.61 17.47 -17.48
CA PRO A 4 12.18 17.59 -17.26
C PRO A 4 11.60 16.42 -16.46
N ARG A 5 10.48 16.66 -15.77
CA ARG A 5 9.65 15.60 -15.19
C ARG A 5 9.02 14.79 -16.34
N LYS A 6 8.88 13.47 -16.19
CA LYS A 6 8.33 12.55 -17.22
C LYS A 6 9.09 12.64 -18.58
N CYS A 7 10.42 12.77 -18.55
CA CYS A 7 11.32 12.72 -19.71
C CYS A 7 11.25 11.35 -20.41
N THR A 8 11.09 11.39 -21.74
CA THR A 8 11.01 10.22 -22.63
C THR A 8 12.40 9.64 -22.92
N GLU A 9 12.44 8.45 -23.50
CA GLU A 9 13.67 7.83 -23.99
C GLU A 9 14.48 8.78 -24.91
N ARG A 10 13.82 9.40 -25.91
CA ARG A 10 14.44 10.40 -26.79
C ARG A 10 15.04 11.57 -26.02
N CYS A 11 14.38 12.02 -24.95
CA CYS A 11 14.90 13.09 -24.10
C CYS A 11 16.18 12.67 -23.37
N TYR A 12 16.32 11.41 -22.95
CA TYR A 12 17.56 10.87 -22.40
C TYR A 12 18.66 10.73 -23.47
N LEU A 13 18.35 10.13 -24.62
CA LEU A 13 19.30 9.93 -25.71
C LEU A 13 19.84 11.24 -26.29
N ASN A 14 19.00 12.27 -26.42
CA ASN A 14 19.40 13.51 -27.07
C ASN A 14 20.01 14.53 -26.11
N ARG A 15 19.73 14.45 -24.80
CA ARG A 15 20.16 15.47 -23.82
C ARG A 15 21.08 14.93 -22.75
N VAL A 16 20.76 13.76 -22.20
CA VAL A 16 21.46 13.20 -21.04
C VAL A 16 22.69 12.42 -21.50
N LEU A 17 22.55 11.57 -22.51
CA LEU A 17 23.64 10.75 -23.04
C LEU A 17 24.81 11.61 -23.58
N PRO A 18 24.61 12.66 -24.40
CA PRO A 18 25.72 13.45 -24.90
C PRO A 18 26.43 14.22 -23.78
N ALA A 19 25.67 14.69 -22.78
CA ALA A 19 26.22 15.34 -21.61
C ALA A 19 27.05 14.36 -20.77
N LEU A 20 26.58 13.12 -20.61
CA LEU A 20 27.30 12.04 -19.92
C LEU A 20 28.59 11.68 -20.67
N LEU A 21 28.54 11.50 -21.99
CA LEU A 21 29.72 11.19 -22.80
C LEU A 21 30.77 12.31 -22.76
N LYS A 22 30.34 13.58 -22.76
CA LYS A 22 31.25 14.73 -22.70
C LYS A 22 31.86 14.99 -21.31
N LYS A 23 31.13 14.68 -20.24
CA LYS A 23 31.52 15.05 -18.87
C LYS A 23 31.90 13.86 -17.99
N HIS A 24 31.66 12.63 -18.45
CA HIS A 24 31.82 11.34 -17.77
C HIS A 24 31.00 11.16 -16.49
N VAL A 25 30.75 12.23 -15.73
CA VAL A 25 29.92 12.24 -14.53
C VAL A 25 28.92 13.38 -14.64
N ILE A 26 27.64 13.07 -14.45
CA ILE A 26 26.58 14.07 -14.41
C ILE A 26 25.71 13.90 -13.17
N ARG A 27 25.45 15.02 -12.47
CA ARG A 27 24.44 15.06 -11.40
C ARG A 27 23.11 15.50 -11.98
N LEU A 28 22.11 14.62 -11.95
CA LEU A 28 20.73 14.98 -12.28
C LEU A 28 20.07 15.62 -11.05
N THR A 29 19.64 16.89 -11.14
CA THR A 29 19.02 17.62 -9.99
C THR A 29 17.51 17.38 -9.88
N LYS A 30 16.99 16.91 -8.73
CA LYS A 30 15.60 16.41 -8.43
C LYS A 30 15.30 14.98 -8.89
N PHE A 31 15.32 13.97 -8.03
CA PHE A 31 15.30 12.55 -8.45
C PHE A 31 13.91 12.02 -8.89
N ASP A 32 12.84 12.71 -8.51
CA ASP A 32 11.47 12.25 -8.55
C ASP A 32 10.82 12.32 -9.96
N TYR A 33 10.21 11.21 -10.39
CA TYR A 33 9.36 11.07 -11.59
C TYR A 33 10.00 11.49 -12.92
N ARG A 34 11.25 11.09 -13.18
CA ARG A 34 11.95 11.52 -14.40
C ARG A 34 11.66 10.71 -15.64
N LEU A 35 11.43 9.41 -15.54
CA LEU A 35 11.08 8.61 -16.71
C LEU A 35 9.60 8.79 -17.02
N ALA A 36 9.25 8.96 -18.31
CA ALA A 36 7.87 9.09 -18.74
C ALA A 36 7.02 7.89 -18.30
N ASN A 37 5.72 8.11 -18.04
CA ASN A 37 4.82 7.02 -17.68
C ASN A 37 4.48 6.13 -18.89
N ARG A 38 4.40 6.74 -20.08
CA ARG A 38 4.15 6.08 -21.37
C ARG A 38 5.49 5.71 -22.01
N LEU A 39 5.92 4.49 -21.77
CA LEU A 39 7.12 3.88 -22.37
C LEU A 39 6.72 2.69 -23.23
N GLN A 40 7.60 2.31 -24.15
CA GLN A 40 7.46 1.04 -24.86
C GLN A 40 7.44 -0.13 -23.88
N THR A 41 6.76 -1.21 -24.27
CA THR A 41 6.50 -2.39 -23.44
C THR A 41 7.75 -2.95 -22.76
N ASP A 42 8.87 -3.04 -23.46
CA ASP A 42 10.08 -3.63 -22.87
C ASP A 42 10.71 -2.71 -21.82
N LEU A 43 10.66 -1.40 -22.03
CA LEU A 43 11.06 -0.41 -21.02
C LEU A 43 10.11 -0.41 -19.83
N GLN A 44 8.82 -0.71 -20.02
CA GLN A 44 7.88 -0.91 -18.91
C GLN A 44 8.23 -2.13 -18.07
N LYS A 45 8.47 -3.27 -18.73
CA LYS A 45 8.88 -4.51 -18.09
C LYS A 45 10.19 -4.31 -17.32
N LEU A 46 11.17 -3.64 -17.93
CA LEU A 46 12.43 -3.30 -17.27
C LEU A 46 12.20 -2.39 -16.05
N ARG A 47 11.36 -1.36 -16.18
CA ARG A 47 11.00 -0.47 -15.07
C ARG A 47 10.38 -1.23 -13.90
N CYS A 48 9.46 -2.15 -14.16
CA CYS A 48 8.87 -3.00 -13.12
C CYS A 48 9.92 -3.90 -12.46
N ARG A 49 10.77 -4.56 -13.26
CA ARG A 49 11.85 -5.42 -12.74
C ARG A 49 12.79 -4.63 -11.83
N VAL A 50 13.21 -3.44 -12.24
CA VAL A 50 14.09 -2.59 -11.44
C VAL A 50 13.38 -2.09 -10.17
N ASN A 51 12.14 -1.62 -10.26
CA ASN A 51 11.42 -1.06 -9.11
C ASN A 51 11.05 -2.10 -8.06
N TYR A 52 10.70 -3.32 -8.47
CA TYR A 52 10.14 -4.32 -7.56
C TYR A 52 11.11 -5.47 -7.22
N HIS A 53 12.07 -5.79 -8.09
CA HIS A 53 13.01 -6.89 -7.86
C HIS A 53 14.44 -6.43 -7.55
N ALA A 54 14.92 -5.34 -8.17
CA ALA A 54 16.31 -4.93 -7.97
C ALA A 54 16.54 -4.23 -6.61
N LEU A 55 15.53 -3.55 -6.08
CA LEU A 55 15.62 -2.89 -4.76
C LEU A 55 15.41 -3.92 -3.65
N ARG A 56 16.49 -4.19 -2.89
CA ARG A 56 16.49 -5.06 -1.72
C ARG A 56 16.94 -4.29 -0.49
N PHE A 57 16.36 -4.60 0.67
CA PHE A 57 16.82 -4.06 1.94
C PHE A 57 18.19 -4.64 2.32
N THR A 58 18.94 -3.97 3.18
CA THR A 58 20.20 -4.49 3.71
C THR A 58 19.95 -5.69 4.61
N ALA A 59 20.92 -6.61 4.72
CA ALA A 59 20.77 -7.84 5.51
C ALA A 59 20.21 -7.61 6.94
N PRO A 60 20.69 -6.62 7.73
CA PRO A 60 20.14 -6.39 9.07
C PRO A 60 18.65 -6.05 9.10
N ILE A 61 18.14 -5.36 8.08
CA ILE A 61 16.71 -5.01 7.97
C ILE A 61 15.91 -6.24 7.55
N GLN A 62 16.45 -7.05 6.63
CA GLN A 62 15.79 -8.30 6.20
C GLN A 62 15.67 -9.27 7.37
N GLU A 63 16.77 -9.55 8.08
CA GLU A 63 16.80 -10.46 9.23
C GLU A 63 15.83 -10.03 10.34
N MET A 64 15.81 -8.72 10.68
CA MET A 64 14.86 -8.23 11.68
C MET A 64 13.41 -8.29 11.18
N GLY A 65 13.16 -7.99 9.89
CA GLY A 65 11.84 -8.12 9.29
C GLY A 65 11.31 -9.57 9.30
N GLU A 66 12.16 -10.53 8.94
CA GLU A 66 11.87 -11.97 9.01
C GLU A 66 11.54 -12.42 10.44
N LYS A 67 12.30 -11.92 11.43
CA LYS A 67 12.02 -12.18 12.84
C LYS A 67 10.64 -11.66 13.28
N LEU A 68 10.26 -10.47 12.84
CA LEU A 68 8.92 -9.91 13.12
C LEU A 68 7.82 -10.74 12.48
N ILE A 69 8.03 -11.20 11.23
CA ILE A 69 7.07 -12.09 10.54
C ILE A 69 6.94 -13.40 11.29
N GLN A 70 8.06 -14.04 11.66
CA GLN A 70 8.04 -15.31 12.39
C GLN A 70 7.22 -15.17 13.68
N ARG A 71 7.45 -14.13 14.47
CA ARG A 71 6.70 -13.85 15.71
C ARG A 71 5.21 -13.61 15.47
N MET A 72 4.84 -13.00 14.33
CA MET A 72 3.42 -12.90 13.94
C MET A 72 2.84 -14.27 13.59
N ARG A 73 3.59 -15.09 12.85
CA ARG A 73 3.17 -16.43 12.42
C ARG A 73 3.08 -17.43 13.59
N GLU A 74 3.91 -17.27 14.63
CA GLU A 74 3.82 -18.01 15.89
C GLU A 74 2.51 -17.73 16.65
N ARG A 75 1.96 -16.52 16.51
CA ARG A 75 0.69 -16.14 17.11
C ARG A 75 -0.52 -16.62 16.30
N SER A 76 -0.40 -16.61 14.97
CA SER A 76 -1.45 -17.08 14.07
C SER A 76 -0.87 -17.47 12.72
N MET A 77 -1.31 -18.62 12.19
CA MET A 77 -0.94 -19.06 10.85
C MET A 77 -1.24 -18.01 9.79
N TYR A 78 -2.33 -17.24 9.95
CA TYR A 78 -2.71 -16.14 9.06
C TYR A 78 -2.87 -14.82 9.82
N PHE A 79 -2.40 -13.71 9.26
CA PHE A 79 -2.53 -12.38 9.85
C PHE A 79 -2.73 -11.28 8.80
N ILE A 80 -3.35 -10.18 9.26
CA ILE A 80 -3.57 -8.98 8.45
C ILE A 80 -2.48 -7.96 8.79
N ALA A 81 -1.86 -7.32 7.79
CA ALA A 81 -1.06 -6.13 8.02
C ALA A 81 -1.86 -4.87 7.66
N LEU A 82 -2.08 -4.00 8.65
CA LEU A 82 -2.74 -2.72 8.49
C LEU A 82 -1.69 -1.61 8.45
N HIS A 83 -1.52 -0.96 7.30
CA HIS A 83 -0.80 0.31 7.21
C HIS A 83 -1.75 1.47 7.56
N LEU A 84 -1.60 1.96 8.78
CA LEU A 84 -2.41 3.03 9.35
C LEU A 84 -1.65 4.36 9.28
N ARG A 85 -1.85 5.07 8.17
CA ARG A 85 -1.33 6.42 7.95
C ARG A 85 -2.29 7.45 8.54
N PHE A 86 -2.28 7.56 9.87
CA PHE A 86 -3.13 8.48 10.65
C PHE A 86 -2.31 9.50 11.45
N GLU A 87 -1.21 9.96 10.88
CA GLU A 87 -0.29 10.93 11.48
C GLU A 87 -0.77 12.39 11.29
N PRO A 88 -0.43 13.31 12.22
CA PRO A 88 -0.94 14.69 12.19
C PRO A 88 -0.65 15.44 10.88
N ASP A 89 0.50 15.22 10.27
CA ASP A 89 0.88 15.83 8.99
C ASP A 89 -0.04 15.38 7.85
N MET A 90 -0.41 14.10 7.83
CA MET A 90 -1.29 13.53 6.82
C MET A 90 -2.74 13.97 6.99
N LEU A 91 -3.23 14.05 8.22
CA LEU A 91 -4.58 14.55 8.50
C LEU A 91 -4.69 16.06 8.22
N ALA A 92 -3.63 16.81 8.52
CA ALA A 92 -3.52 18.20 8.12
C ALA A 92 -3.56 18.32 6.58
N PHE A 93 -2.73 17.56 5.87
CA PHE A 93 -2.64 17.56 4.42
C PHE A 93 -3.91 17.12 3.70
N SER A 94 -4.65 16.14 4.24
CA SER A 94 -5.91 15.69 3.62
C SER A 94 -7.00 16.75 3.71
N GLY A 95 -6.93 17.65 4.71
CA GLY A 95 -7.92 18.68 4.92
C GLY A 95 -9.23 18.21 5.54
N CYS A 96 -9.32 16.92 5.88
CA CYS A 96 -10.54 16.31 6.36
C CYS A 96 -10.80 16.69 7.83
N TYR A 97 -12.05 16.54 8.25
CA TYR A 97 -12.46 16.65 9.64
C TYR A 97 -12.80 15.27 10.19
N TYR A 98 -12.31 14.93 11.38
CA TYR A 98 -12.43 13.59 11.98
C TYR A 98 -13.24 13.58 13.29
N GLY A 99 -13.97 14.66 13.58
CA GLY A 99 -14.88 14.71 14.73
C GLY A 99 -14.24 15.16 16.04
N GLY A 100 -12.98 15.59 16.05
CA GLY A 100 -12.25 16.03 17.25
C GLY A 100 -12.52 17.48 17.69
N GLY A 101 -13.57 18.12 17.16
CA GLY A 101 -14.02 19.46 17.55
C GLY A 101 -13.04 20.59 17.25
N GLU A 102 -13.15 21.68 18.01
CA GLU A 102 -12.29 22.86 17.88
C GLU A 102 -10.81 22.56 18.16
N LYS A 103 -10.53 21.56 19.02
CA LYS A 103 -9.16 21.13 19.29
C LYS A 103 -8.49 20.59 18.02
N GLU A 104 -9.13 19.67 17.32
CA GLU A 104 -8.63 19.13 16.05
C GLU A 104 -8.45 20.23 15.01
N ARG A 105 -9.46 21.11 14.87
CA ARG A 105 -9.43 22.22 13.91
C ARG A 105 -8.24 23.15 14.14
N ARG A 106 -7.95 23.48 15.40
CA ARG A 106 -6.82 24.32 15.78
C ARG A 106 -5.47 23.63 15.54
N GLU A 107 -5.32 22.40 16.01
CA GLU A 107 -4.06 21.64 15.91
C GLU A 107 -3.69 21.32 14.46
N LEU A 108 -4.61 20.70 13.71
CA LEU A 108 -4.38 20.38 12.30
C LEU A 108 -4.35 21.65 11.44
N GLY A 109 -5.13 22.67 11.79
CA GLY A 109 -5.12 23.99 11.16
C GLY A 109 -3.76 24.69 11.24
N ALA A 110 -3.06 24.58 12.38
CA ALA A 110 -1.72 25.12 12.52
C ALA A 110 -0.71 24.43 11.59
N ILE A 111 -0.80 23.10 11.45
CA ILE A 111 0.08 22.32 10.57
C ILE A 111 -0.22 22.62 9.09
N ARG A 112 -1.50 22.81 8.72
CA ARG A 112 -1.94 23.14 7.35
C ARG A 112 -1.27 24.38 6.78
N LYS A 113 -0.90 25.35 7.62
CA LYS A 113 -0.19 26.59 7.19
C LYS A 113 1.11 26.31 6.44
N ARG A 114 1.70 25.11 6.56
CA ARG A 114 2.88 24.67 5.80
C ARG A 114 2.62 24.55 4.29
N TRP A 115 1.38 24.30 3.87
CA TRP A 115 1.02 24.12 2.45
C TRP A 115 0.18 25.30 1.95
N LYS A 116 0.84 26.26 1.30
CA LYS A 116 0.18 27.40 0.65
C LYS A 116 -0.71 26.90 -0.50
N GLY A 117 -1.99 27.28 -0.52
CA GLY A 117 -2.96 26.92 -1.57
C GLY A 117 -3.72 25.60 -1.34
N LEU A 118 -3.51 24.94 -0.20
CA LEU A 118 -4.31 23.79 0.20
C LEU A 118 -5.67 24.29 0.74
N HIS A 119 -6.67 24.42 -0.13
CA HIS A 119 -8.07 24.73 0.24
C HIS A 119 -8.98 23.52 -0.02
N PRO A 120 -8.82 22.43 0.75
CA PRO A 120 -9.60 21.23 0.55
C PRO A 120 -11.03 21.47 1.04
N ASN A 121 -12.02 21.23 0.19
CA ASN A 121 -13.37 20.97 0.65
C ASN A 121 -13.36 19.59 1.34
N PRO A 122 -13.52 19.51 2.68
CA PRO A 122 -13.34 18.27 3.43
C PRO A 122 -14.31 17.17 2.99
N GLU A 123 -15.55 17.54 2.71
CA GLU A 123 -16.59 16.61 2.28
C GLU A 123 -16.32 16.06 0.89
N LYS A 124 -15.91 16.94 -0.05
CA LYS A 124 -15.52 16.52 -1.40
C LYS A 124 -14.32 15.59 -1.34
N GLY A 125 -13.32 15.89 -0.50
CA GLY A 125 -12.16 15.04 -0.27
C GLY A 125 -12.56 13.65 0.22
N ARG A 126 -13.46 13.58 1.21
CA ARG A 126 -13.96 12.32 1.76
C ARG A 126 -14.74 11.50 0.73
N ARG A 127 -15.66 12.13 0.00
CA ARG A 127 -16.42 11.47 -1.09
C ARG A 127 -15.52 10.92 -2.20
N GLN A 128 -14.37 11.55 -2.45
CA GLN A 128 -13.39 11.11 -3.45
C GLN A 128 -12.39 10.06 -2.94
N GLY A 129 -12.51 9.63 -1.68
CA GLY A 129 -11.56 8.69 -1.06
C GLY A 129 -10.17 9.29 -0.81
N ARG A 130 -10.07 10.61 -0.65
CA ARG A 130 -8.80 11.31 -0.36
C ARG A 130 -8.53 11.45 1.14
N CYS A 131 -9.54 11.23 1.98
CA CYS A 131 -9.39 11.21 3.42
C CYS A 131 -8.94 9.82 3.89
N PRO A 132 -7.85 9.72 4.66
CA PRO A 132 -7.54 8.52 5.40
C PRO A 132 -8.74 8.04 6.22
N LEU A 133 -9.00 6.73 6.25
CA LEU A 133 -9.98 6.16 7.18
C LEU A 133 -9.47 6.25 8.62
N THR A 134 -10.39 6.48 9.56
CA THR A 134 -10.10 6.38 11.00
C THR A 134 -9.86 4.93 11.41
N PRO A 135 -9.17 4.65 12.53
CA PRO A 135 -9.02 3.29 13.03
C PRO A 135 -10.37 2.59 13.26
N GLU A 136 -11.39 3.33 13.69
CA GLU A 136 -12.76 2.83 13.84
C GLU A 136 -13.37 2.42 12.50
N GLU A 137 -13.32 3.29 11.49
CA GLU A 137 -13.82 3.00 10.14
C GLU A 137 -13.11 1.78 9.53
N VAL A 138 -11.80 1.65 9.72
CA VAL A 138 -11.03 0.46 9.30
C VAL A 138 -11.53 -0.79 10.01
N GLY A 139 -11.75 -0.72 11.32
CA GLY A 139 -12.26 -1.84 12.10
C GLY A 139 -13.64 -2.29 11.62
N LEU A 140 -14.56 -1.35 11.42
CA LEU A 140 -15.90 -1.63 10.90
C LEU A 140 -15.85 -2.25 9.50
N MET A 141 -15.00 -1.73 8.62
CA MET A 141 -14.77 -2.30 7.30
C MET A 141 -14.30 -3.76 7.38
N LEU A 142 -13.31 -4.06 8.22
CA LEU A 142 -12.82 -5.43 8.40
C LEU A 142 -13.92 -6.37 8.92
N ARG A 143 -14.75 -5.90 9.86
CA ARG A 143 -15.90 -6.68 10.35
C ARG A 143 -16.92 -6.94 9.25
N ALA A 144 -17.24 -5.94 8.43
CA ALA A 144 -18.17 -6.07 7.30
C ALA A 144 -17.67 -7.07 6.23
N LEU A 145 -16.35 -7.18 6.06
CA LEU A 145 -15.73 -8.17 5.16
C LEU A 145 -15.71 -9.59 5.73
N GLY A 146 -16.21 -9.80 6.94
CA GLY A 146 -16.31 -11.11 7.57
C GLY A 146 -15.10 -11.51 8.41
N TYR A 147 -14.13 -10.62 8.65
CA TYR A 147 -13.03 -10.93 9.57
C TYR A 147 -13.55 -11.05 11.00
N ARG A 148 -13.21 -12.19 11.61
CA ARG A 148 -13.59 -12.50 12.99
C ARG A 148 -12.73 -11.72 13.98
N LYS A 149 -13.24 -11.53 15.21
CA LYS A 149 -12.57 -10.73 16.25
C LYS A 149 -11.21 -11.31 16.68
N ASP A 150 -11.01 -12.62 16.50
CA ASP A 150 -9.80 -13.36 16.89
C ASP A 150 -8.64 -13.18 15.90
N VAL A 151 -8.86 -12.58 14.72
CA VAL A 151 -7.78 -12.37 13.75
C VAL A 151 -6.66 -11.51 14.33
N HIS A 152 -5.42 -11.89 14.03
CA HIS A 152 -4.24 -11.14 14.42
C HIS A 152 -3.96 -10.05 13.39
N ILE A 153 -3.80 -8.81 13.86
CA ILE A 153 -3.54 -7.65 13.01
C ILE A 153 -2.20 -7.01 13.40
N TYR A 154 -1.27 -6.96 12.46
CA TYR A 154 -0.06 -6.15 12.57
C TYR A 154 -0.36 -4.71 12.13
N VAL A 155 -0.14 -3.72 12.98
CA VAL A 155 -0.38 -2.30 12.69
C VAL A 155 0.96 -1.62 12.38
N ALA A 156 1.15 -1.30 11.12
CA ALA A 156 2.23 -0.48 10.60
C ALA A 156 1.83 1.00 10.62
N SER A 157 2.34 1.76 11.59
CA SER A 157 2.06 3.20 11.70
C SER A 157 3.25 3.98 12.23
N GLY A 158 3.30 5.27 11.91
CA GLY A 158 4.07 6.25 12.66
C GLY A 158 3.32 6.71 13.91
N GLU A 159 3.50 7.99 14.27
CA GLU A 159 2.80 8.63 15.37
C GLU A 159 1.31 8.83 15.05
N ILE A 160 0.44 8.08 15.71
CA ILE A 160 -1.01 8.17 15.48
C ILE A 160 -1.58 9.39 16.19
N TYR A 161 -2.29 10.25 15.46
CA TYR A 161 -2.98 11.41 16.03
C TYR A 161 -4.01 10.96 17.08
N GLY A 162 -3.91 11.49 18.31
CA GLY A 162 -4.73 11.10 19.46
C GLY A 162 -4.32 9.77 20.14
N GLY A 163 -3.28 9.10 19.63
CA GLY A 163 -2.62 7.95 20.24
C GLY A 163 -3.58 6.81 20.57
N ALA A 164 -3.47 6.29 21.81
CA ALA A 164 -4.25 5.14 22.27
C ALA A 164 -5.77 5.37 22.23
N ARG A 165 -6.24 6.61 22.41
CA ARG A 165 -7.68 6.92 22.37
C ARG A 165 -8.26 6.68 20.99
N THR A 166 -7.54 7.08 19.94
CA THR A 166 -7.94 6.89 18.54
C THR A 166 -7.88 5.42 18.13
N LEU A 167 -6.96 4.63 18.70
CA LEU A 167 -6.86 3.19 18.45
C LEU A 167 -7.87 2.35 19.24
N ALA A 168 -8.46 2.88 20.31
CA ALA A 168 -9.32 2.12 21.22
C ALA A 168 -10.51 1.45 20.51
N PRO A 169 -11.25 2.10 19.57
CA PRO A 169 -12.34 1.45 18.85
C PRO A 169 -11.87 0.26 18.00
N LEU A 170 -10.72 0.40 17.31
CA LEU A 170 -10.14 -0.70 16.53
C LEU A 170 -9.76 -1.87 17.43
N LYS A 171 -9.17 -1.59 18.59
CA LYS A 171 -8.79 -2.60 19.58
C LYS A 171 -10.00 -3.29 20.21
N ALA A 172 -11.13 -2.60 20.35
CA ALA A 172 -12.38 -3.18 20.84
C ALA A 172 -12.96 -4.18 19.82
N LEU A 173 -12.85 -3.89 18.53
CA LEU A 173 -13.30 -4.79 17.46
C LEU A 173 -12.34 -5.96 17.23
N PHE A 174 -11.04 -5.72 17.39
CA PHE A 174 -9.96 -6.70 17.20
C PHE A 174 -8.95 -6.59 18.35
N PRO A 175 -9.08 -7.40 19.41
CA PRO A 175 -8.18 -7.33 20.57
C PRO A 175 -6.72 -7.72 20.25
N ASN A 176 -6.50 -8.53 19.22
CA ASN A 176 -5.18 -9.07 18.83
C ASN A 176 -4.41 -8.10 17.91
N LEU A 177 -4.20 -6.85 18.35
CA LEU A 177 -3.37 -5.86 17.66
C LEU A 177 -1.91 -5.94 18.10
N HIS A 178 -1.02 -5.96 17.11
CA HIS A 178 0.42 -6.05 17.30
C HIS A 178 1.10 -4.92 16.53
N THR A 179 2.08 -4.26 17.13
CA THR A 179 3.04 -3.38 16.44
C THR A 179 4.44 -3.97 16.57
N LYS A 180 5.41 -3.51 15.76
CA LYS A 180 6.82 -3.87 15.92
C LYS A 180 7.29 -3.72 17.37
N GLU A 181 6.89 -2.67 18.08
CA GLU A 181 7.26 -2.45 19.48
C GLU A 181 6.63 -3.44 20.46
N THR A 182 5.49 -4.05 20.12
CA THR A 182 4.84 -5.07 20.97
C THR A 182 5.36 -6.48 20.74
N ILE A 183 5.96 -6.74 19.57
CA ILE A 183 6.49 -8.05 19.18
C ILE A 183 8.02 -8.06 19.11
N SER A 184 8.69 -7.02 19.58
CA SER A 184 10.15 -6.97 19.71
C SER A 184 10.58 -6.11 20.88
N SER A 185 11.80 -6.30 21.34
CA SER A 185 12.36 -5.51 22.44
C SER A 185 12.92 -4.18 21.93
N LYS A 186 13.10 -3.21 22.84
CA LYS A 186 13.69 -1.91 22.48
C LYS A 186 15.14 -2.07 22.02
N GLU A 187 15.85 -3.04 22.57
CA GLU A 187 17.25 -3.36 22.24
C GLU A 187 17.35 -3.92 20.81
N GLU A 188 16.41 -4.78 20.41
CA GLU A 188 16.33 -5.31 19.03
C GLU A 188 16.04 -4.21 18.01
N LEU A 189 15.22 -3.22 18.37
CA LEU A 189 14.85 -2.10 17.50
C LEU A 189 15.85 -0.93 17.52
N ALA A 190 16.73 -0.86 18.51
CA ALA A 190 17.69 0.25 18.67
C ALA A 190 18.55 0.51 17.42
N PRO A 191 19.08 -0.51 16.69
CA PRO A 191 19.89 -0.29 15.48
C PRO A 191 19.14 0.42 14.33
N PHE A 192 17.81 0.33 14.33
CA PHE A 192 16.94 0.86 13.28
C PHE A 192 16.30 2.20 13.67
N SER A 193 16.13 2.43 14.98
CA SER A 193 15.37 3.56 15.55
C SER A 193 15.94 4.94 15.21
N LYS A 194 17.24 5.03 14.89
CA LYS A 194 17.89 6.31 14.51
C LYS A 194 17.29 6.94 13.25
N TYR A 195 16.73 6.14 12.35
CA TYR A 195 16.15 6.64 11.10
C TYR A 195 14.74 6.08 10.90
N SER A 196 13.75 6.97 10.80
CA SER A 196 12.35 6.59 10.56
C SER A 196 12.16 5.72 9.31
N SER A 197 13.00 5.92 8.29
CA SER A 197 12.99 5.10 7.07
C SER A 197 13.38 3.64 7.31
N ARG A 198 14.25 3.35 8.27
CA ARG A 198 14.62 1.97 8.64
C ARG A 198 13.49 1.29 9.40
N MET A 199 12.84 2.01 10.32
CA MET A 199 11.66 1.51 11.02
C MET A 199 10.50 1.23 10.04
N ALA A 200 10.27 2.13 9.08
CA ALA A 200 9.28 1.92 8.02
C ALA A 200 9.65 0.75 7.08
N ALA A 201 10.95 0.45 6.90
CA ALA A 201 11.37 -0.71 6.13
C ALA A 201 11.03 -2.04 6.82
N LEU A 202 11.11 -2.10 8.16
CA LEU A 202 10.63 -3.26 8.93
C LEU A 202 9.12 -3.44 8.75
N ASP A 203 8.35 -2.36 8.90
CA ASP A 203 6.91 -2.37 8.65
C ASP A 203 6.59 -2.84 7.22
N PHE A 204 7.39 -2.42 6.24
CA PHE A 204 7.23 -2.82 4.84
C PHE A 204 7.37 -4.31 4.63
N ILE A 205 8.40 -4.93 5.22
CA ILE A 205 8.63 -6.37 5.09
C ILE A 205 7.46 -7.16 5.69
N VAL A 206 7.00 -6.80 6.89
CA VAL A 206 5.85 -7.45 7.52
C VAL A 206 4.58 -7.25 6.70
N CYS A 207 4.38 -6.06 6.14
CA CYS A 207 3.25 -5.78 5.26
C CYS A 207 3.30 -6.61 3.97
N ASP A 208 4.47 -6.78 3.35
CA ASP A 208 4.66 -7.57 2.12
C ASP A 208 4.39 -9.06 2.36
N GLU A 209 4.72 -9.56 3.55
CA GLU A 209 4.63 -10.98 3.90
C GLU A 209 3.32 -11.42 4.60
N SER A 210 2.44 -10.47 4.95
CA SER A 210 1.09 -10.76 5.48
C SER A 210 0.18 -11.51 4.50
N ASP A 211 -0.96 -12.06 4.94
CA ASP A 211 -1.90 -12.72 4.01
C ASP A 211 -2.88 -11.72 3.39
N ALA A 212 -3.24 -10.71 4.17
CA ALA A 212 -4.02 -9.57 3.71
C ALA A 212 -3.35 -8.28 4.18
N PHE A 213 -3.16 -7.35 3.26
CA PHE A 213 -2.67 -6.01 3.56
C PHE A 213 -3.80 -5.01 3.40
N VAL A 214 -3.98 -4.15 4.39
CA VAL A 214 -4.98 -3.09 4.39
C VAL A 214 -4.28 -1.76 4.54
N ALA A 215 -4.66 -0.77 3.74
CA ALA A 215 -4.21 0.61 3.94
C ALA A 215 -5.40 1.54 4.12
N ASN A 216 -5.33 2.39 5.15
CA ASN A 216 -6.35 3.42 5.38
C ASN A 216 -6.22 4.62 4.41
N ASN A 217 -5.11 4.69 3.65
CA ASN A 217 -4.80 5.76 2.72
C ASN A 217 -3.95 5.24 1.56
N ASN A 218 -4.17 5.77 0.35
CA ASN A 218 -3.43 5.40 -0.86
C ASN A 218 -2.07 6.13 -0.97
N GLY A 219 -1.20 5.87 0.01
CA GLY A 219 0.16 6.41 0.09
C GLY A 219 1.19 5.64 -0.76
N ASN A 220 2.46 6.07 -0.70
CA ASN A 220 3.54 5.43 -1.45
C ASN A 220 3.74 3.96 -1.06
N MET A 221 3.62 3.63 0.23
CA MET A 221 3.77 2.27 0.72
C MET A 221 2.73 1.32 0.09
N ALA A 222 1.46 1.72 0.08
CA ALA A 222 0.38 0.95 -0.56
C ALA A 222 0.64 0.71 -2.05
N LYS A 223 1.12 1.73 -2.78
CA LYS A 223 1.44 1.62 -4.22
C LYS A 223 2.61 0.67 -4.49
N ILE A 224 3.65 0.71 -3.66
CA ILE A 224 4.82 -0.16 -3.82
C ILE A 224 4.44 -1.60 -3.48
N LEU A 225 3.72 -1.82 -2.38
CA LEU A 225 3.26 -3.15 -1.96
C LEU A 225 2.28 -3.77 -2.98
N ALA A 226 1.38 -2.98 -3.57
CA ALA A 226 0.55 -3.45 -4.68
C ALA A 226 1.43 -4.05 -5.79
N GLY A 227 2.40 -3.28 -6.27
CA GLY A 227 3.32 -3.72 -7.32
C GLY A 227 4.18 -4.94 -6.96
N ARG A 228 4.58 -5.10 -5.69
CA ARG A 228 5.32 -6.28 -5.23
C ARG A 228 4.46 -7.53 -5.08
N ARG A 229 3.22 -7.37 -4.59
CA ARG A 229 2.28 -8.47 -4.37
C ARG A 229 1.63 -8.98 -5.64
N TYR A 230 1.50 -8.12 -6.66
CA TYR A 230 0.91 -8.47 -7.95
C TYR A 230 1.80 -8.08 -9.13
N PRO A 231 3.02 -8.66 -9.25
CA PRO A 231 3.99 -8.25 -10.27
C PRO A 231 3.51 -8.53 -11.71
N LEU A 232 2.66 -9.55 -11.90
CA LEU A 232 2.20 -10.01 -13.22
C LEU A 232 0.97 -9.25 -13.75
N LEU A 233 0.06 -8.79 -12.88
CA LEU A 233 -1.16 -8.05 -13.27
C LEU A 233 -0.90 -6.54 -13.43
N LEU A 234 0.02 -5.97 -12.64
CA LEU A 234 0.15 -4.51 -12.51
C LEU A 234 1.14 -3.88 -13.48
N CYS A 235 2.07 -4.65 -14.06
CA CYS A 235 3.08 -4.08 -14.95
C CYS A 235 2.50 -3.64 -16.32
N HIS A 236 1.44 -4.31 -16.80
CA HIS A 236 0.74 -3.90 -18.02
C HIS A 236 -0.40 -2.90 -17.76
N GLN A 237 -1.23 -3.08 -16.72
CA GLN A 237 -2.45 -2.28 -16.59
C GLN A 237 -2.23 -0.94 -15.87
N TRP A 238 -1.50 -0.90 -14.75
CA TRP A 238 -1.46 0.29 -13.88
C TRP A 238 -0.67 1.47 -14.46
N PHE A 239 0.37 1.19 -15.25
CA PHE A 239 1.12 2.26 -15.91
C PHE A 239 0.47 2.78 -17.19
N ILE A 240 -0.47 2.03 -17.78
CA ILE A 240 -1.22 2.44 -18.97
C ILE A 240 -2.47 3.26 -18.56
N THR A 241 -3.15 2.94 -17.45
CA THR A 241 -4.45 3.55 -17.09
C THR A 241 -4.45 4.58 -15.96
N CYS A 242 -3.39 4.74 -15.17
CA CYS A 242 -3.32 5.80 -14.15
C CYS A 242 -2.17 6.78 -14.34
N PRO A 243 -2.21 7.67 -15.36
CA PRO A 243 -1.16 8.67 -15.55
C PRO A 243 -1.21 9.80 -14.54
N ASP A 244 -2.39 10.17 -14.01
CA ASP A 244 -2.59 11.30 -13.11
C ASP A 244 -3.85 11.11 -12.24
N HIS A 245 -3.73 11.27 -10.92
CA HIS A 245 -4.80 11.58 -9.95
C HIS A 245 -6.23 11.05 -10.22
N ILE A 246 -6.45 9.73 -10.26
CA ILE A 246 -7.80 9.18 -10.07
C ILE A 246 -7.70 7.95 -9.18
N SER A 247 -8.41 8.02 -8.05
CA SER A 247 -8.74 6.91 -7.17
C SER A 247 -9.13 5.71 -8.02
N CYS A 248 -8.42 4.59 -7.93
CA CYS A 248 -8.90 3.32 -8.45
C CYS A 248 -9.49 2.58 -7.25
N PRO A 249 -10.81 2.68 -6.97
CA PRO A 249 -11.43 2.04 -5.81
C PRO A 249 -11.90 0.61 -6.15
N LEU A 250 -11.59 0.08 -7.34
CA LEU A 250 -12.39 -0.97 -7.96
C LEU A 250 -11.58 -2.00 -8.78
N GLN A 251 -10.33 -2.26 -8.41
CA GLN A 251 -9.54 -3.32 -9.07
C GLN A 251 -9.06 -4.43 -8.13
N GLU A 252 -9.59 -4.50 -6.91
CA GLU A 252 -9.36 -5.61 -5.96
C GLU A 252 -10.50 -6.64 -5.92
N ILE A 253 -11.47 -6.59 -6.85
CA ILE A 253 -12.54 -7.61 -6.95
C ILE A 253 -12.21 -8.72 -7.96
N LEU A 254 -11.29 -8.50 -8.91
CA LEU A 254 -11.05 -9.42 -10.02
C LEU A 254 -10.40 -10.75 -9.61
N TRP A 255 -9.71 -10.83 -8.47
CA TRP A 255 -9.14 -12.11 -7.99
C TRP A 255 -10.11 -12.92 -7.12
N ALA A 256 -11.11 -12.27 -6.52
CA ALA A 256 -12.15 -12.95 -5.74
C ALA A 256 -13.23 -13.59 -6.62
N GLN A 257 -13.38 -13.12 -7.88
CA GLN A 257 -14.32 -13.69 -8.84
C GLN A 257 -14.04 -15.16 -9.22
N GLU A 258 -12.78 -15.61 -9.15
CA GLU A 258 -12.42 -16.96 -9.59
C GLU A 258 -12.59 -18.05 -8.52
N ASN A 259 -12.72 -17.72 -7.22
CA ASN A 259 -12.68 -18.73 -6.16
C ASN A 259 -13.89 -18.80 -5.20
N ASP A 260 -14.73 -17.75 -5.05
CA ASP A 260 -16.01 -17.83 -4.30
C ASP A 260 -16.91 -16.59 -4.59
N PRO A 261 -17.82 -16.67 -5.57
CA PRO A 261 -18.69 -15.56 -5.97
C PRO A 261 -19.60 -15.05 -4.84
N THR A 262 -19.99 -15.93 -3.90
CA THR A 262 -21.06 -15.65 -2.94
C THR A 262 -20.62 -14.77 -1.76
N LYS A 263 -19.35 -14.87 -1.36
CA LYS A 263 -18.77 -13.99 -0.32
C LYS A 263 -18.48 -12.58 -0.84
N CYS A 264 -18.04 -12.49 -2.09
CA CYS A 264 -17.75 -11.20 -2.73
C CYS A 264 -19.05 -10.40 -2.95
N GLN A 265 -20.13 -11.07 -3.35
CA GLN A 265 -21.43 -10.44 -3.57
C GLN A 265 -22.07 -9.93 -2.26
N LYS A 266 -21.89 -10.63 -1.13
CA LYS A 266 -22.31 -10.16 0.20
C LYS A 266 -21.47 -8.99 0.72
N ALA A 267 -20.16 -9.01 0.52
CA ALA A 267 -19.28 -7.89 0.87
C ALA A 267 -19.61 -6.65 0.03
N LEU A 268 -19.86 -6.83 -1.27
CA LEU A 268 -20.27 -5.76 -2.17
C LEU A 268 -21.67 -5.25 -1.85
N SER A 269 -22.64 -6.12 -1.53
CA SER A 269 -23.98 -5.70 -1.16
C SER A 269 -23.99 -4.93 0.15
N LEU A 270 -23.19 -5.31 1.16
CA LEU A 270 -23.04 -4.56 2.42
C LEU A 270 -22.31 -3.22 2.22
N ILE A 271 -21.29 -3.15 1.36
CA ILE A 271 -20.61 -1.89 0.99
C ILE A 271 -21.55 -0.97 0.18
N PHE A 272 -22.45 -1.54 -0.63
CA PHE A 272 -23.45 -0.77 -1.40
C PHE A 272 -24.68 -0.38 -0.56
N GLU A 273 -25.15 -1.22 0.38
CA GLU A 273 -26.32 -0.96 1.23
C GLU A 273 -25.99 -0.10 2.45
N GLN A 274 -24.77 -0.17 3.02
CA GLN A 274 -24.41 0.60 4.22
C GLN A 274 -23.61 1.88 3.95
N ARG A 275 -23.99 2.63 2.92
CA ARG A 275 -23.40 3.92 2.48
C ARG A 275 -22.22 3.75 1.54
N LYS A 276 -22.46 4.20 0.30
CA LYS A 276 -21.43 4.70 -0.63
C LYS A 276 -20.40 5.53 0.17
N HIS A 277 -19.11 5.46 -0.18
CA HIS A 277 -18.01 6.37 0.24
C HIS A 277 -16.92 5.86 1.22
N VAL A 278 -16.77 4.56 1.47
CA VAL A 278 -15.58 4.03 2.20
C VAL A 278 -14.52 3.56 1.19
N VAL A 279 -13.33 4.18 1.17
CA VAL A 279 -12.21 3.77 0.31
C VAL A 279 -11.02 3.35 1.19
N GLY A 280 -10.89 2.06 1.42
CA GLY A 280 -9.65 1.41 1.86
C GLY A 280 -9.15 0.49 0.75
N CYS A 281 -7.84 0.28 0.63
CA CYS A 281 -7.26 -0.74 -0.27
C CYS A 281 -6.95 -2.00 0.54
N ILE A 282 -7.31 -3.17 0.01
CA ILE A 282 -7.06 -4.50 0.58
C ILE A 282 -6.38 -5.40 -0.46
N LEU A 283 -5.09 -5.63 -0.27
CA LEU A 283 -4.28 -6.50 -1.13
C LEU A 283 -4.14 -7.89 -0.50
N LEU A 284 -4.66 -8.92 -1.17
CA LEU A 284 -4.54 -10.32 -0.74
C LEU A 284 -3.29 -10.98 -1.35
N LYS A 285 -2.51 -11.70 -0.56
CA LYS A 285 -1.32 -12.40 -1.06
C LYS A 285 -1.76 -13.65 -1.83
N SER A 286 -1.32 -13.78 -3.08
CA SER A 286 -1.49 -15.01 -3.85
C SER A 286 -0.63 -16.11 -3.22
N THR A 287 -1.25 -17.06 -2.53
CA THR A 287 -0.55 -18.24 -2.01
C THR A 287 -0.12 -19.11 -3.18
N HIS A 288 1.18 -19.42 -3.28
CA HIS A 288 1.72 -20.30 -4.31
C HIS A 288 1.00 -21.66 -4.31
N GLY A 289 0.09 -21.80 -5.26
CA GLY A 289 -0.63 -23.02 -5.62
C GLY A 289 -1.18 -23.00 -7.05
N SER A 290 -1.20 -21.84 -7.72
CA SER A 290 -1.79 -21.72 -9.07
C SER A 290 -0.90 -22.26 -10.19
N GLU A 291 0.43 -22.34 -10.04
CA GLU A 291 1.30 -22.86 -11.09
C GLU A 291 1.09 -24.37 -11.36
N ARG A 292 0.70 -25.16 -10.35
CA ARG A 292 0.35 -26.59 -10.54
C ARG A 292 -1.04 -26.79 -11.14
N ILE A 293 -1.93 -25.82 -10.99
CA ILE A 293 -3.31 -25.89 -11.51
C ILE A 293 -3.33 -25.44 -12.98
N TYR A 294 -2.61 -24.38 -13.35
CA TYR A 294 -2.47 -23.95 -14.76
C TYR A 294 -1.81 -25.04 -15.63
N GLY A 295 -0.80 -25.75 -15.10
CA GLY A 295 -0.14 -26.85 -15.81
C GLY A 295 -0.95 -28.16 -15.91
N ARG A 296 -2.03 -28.30 -15.11
CA ARG A 296 -2.99 -29.41 -15.21
C ARG A 296 -4.22 -29.04 -16.03
N ALA A 297 -4.71 -27.81 -15.94
CA ALA A 297 -5.83 -27.31 -16.74
C ALA A 297 -5.49 -27.30 -18.25
N GLN A 298 -4.30 -26.83 -18.63
CA GLN A 298 -3.85 -26.88 -20.03
C GLN A 298 -3.58 -28.30 -20.54
N ARG A 299 -3.32 -29.28 -19.66
CA ARG A 299 -3.15 -30.69 -20.02
C ARG A 299 -4.48 -31.46 -20.07
N ALA A 300 -5.50 -30.99 -19.36
CA ALA A 300 -6.86 -31.51 -19.44
C ALA A 300 -7.57 -31.02 -20.72
N GLU A 301 -7.46 -29.73 -21.05
CA GLU A 301 -8.01 -29.16 -22.30
C GLU A 301 -7.32 -29.73 -23.56
N ALA A 302 -6.03 -30.07 -23.50
CA ALA A 302 -5.33 -30.72 -24.61
C ALA A 302 -5.68 -32.22 -24.77
N ARG A 303 -6.35 -32.84 -23.79
CA ARG A 303 -6.82 -34.24 -23.86
C ARG A 303 -8.32 -34.33 -24.21
N GLU A 304 -9.12 -33.33 -23.87
CA GLU A 304 -10.55 -33.31 -24.19
C GLU A 304 -10.85 -32.73 -25.59
N GLY A 305 -9.89 -32.07 -26.25
CA GLY A 305 -10.01 -31.62 -27.65
C GLY A 305 -9.60 -32.65 -28.72
N ARG A 306 -9.56 -33.95 -28.41
CA ARG A 306 -9.13 -35.00 -29.37
C ARG A 306 -9.97 -36.29 -29.35
N VAL A 307 -11.17 -36.26 -28.79
CA VAL A 307 -12.19 -37.30 -28.98
C VAL A 307 -13.55 -36.62 -29.10
N SER A 308 -14.29 -37.02 -30.15
CA SER A 308 -15.55 -36.51 -30.72
C SER A 308 -15.48 -35.16 -31.43
#